data_AF-A0A544ZK67-F1
#
_entry.id   AF-A0A544ZK67-F1
#
_cell.length_a   1.000
_cell.length_b   1.000
_cell.length_c   1.000
_cell.angle_alpha   90.00
_cell.angle_beta   90.00
_cell.angle_gamma   90.00
#
_symmetry.space_group_name_H-M   'P 1'
#
loop_
_entity.id
_entity.type
_entity.pdbx_description
1 polymer ?
#
loop_
_entity_poly.entity_id
_entity_poly.type
_entity_poly.pdbx_seq_one_letter_code
_entity_poly.pdbx_strand_id
1 'polypeptide(L)'
;MATTAGEARAGVTPVSLRLPGIVLGVGLGGFVDGILLHQLLQWHHMLSSTDSDRIGVRYYNPRTVSGLEMNTVWDGVFHAVCWLAVLIGLAILYSRVTRDRRRVWTSRVLWGWILAGWGIFNLVEGVLDHHILAIHHVHAGPHQLWWDIGFLVLGALLLAGGYLLARSGRSFDPAETSA
;
A
#
# COMPACT_ATOMS: atom_id res chain seq x y z
N MET A 1 -37.23 -45.06 -17.33
CA MET A 1 -35.90 -44.43 -17.48
C MET A 1 -35.97 -43.04 -16.87
N ALA A 2 -35.46 -42.87 -15.64
CA ALA A 2 -35.42 -41.59 -14.96
C ALA A 2 -34.13 -40.86 -15.37
N THR A 3 -34.28 -39.73 -16.07
CA THR A 3 -33.21 -38.77 -16.32
C THR A 3 -32.91 -38.03 -15.02
N THR A 4 -31.84 -38.40 -14.33
CA THR A 4 -31.34 -37.62 -13.19
C THR A 4 -30.76 -36.32 -13.70
N ALA A 5 -31.31 -35.24 -13.15
CA ALA A 5 -30.95 -33.86 -13.40
C ALA A 5 -29.44 -33.65 -13.28
N GLY A 6 -28.87 -32.99 -14.28
CA GLY A 6 -27.62 -32.27 -14.08
C GLY A 6 -27.90 -31.20 -13.03
N GLU A 7 -27.43 -31.43 -11.81
CA GLU A 7 -27.26 -30.37 -10.82
C GLU A 7 -26.38 -29.31 -11.48
N ALA A 8 -27.02 -28.25 -11.95
CA ALA A 8 -26.37 -27.00 -12.27
C ALA A 8 -25.62 -26.60 -11.00
N ARG A 9 -24.30 -26.80 -10.97
CA ARG A 9 -23.42 -26.16 -10.00
C ARG A 9 -23.75 -24.68 -10.07
N ALA A 10 -24.54 -24.19 -9.11
CA ALA A 10 -24.86 -22.78 -8.99
C ALA A 10 -23.53 -22.03 -9.05
N GLY A 11 -23.32 -21.25 -10.11
CA GLY A 11 -22.05 -20.63 -10.41
C GLY A 11 -21.64 -19.75 -9.24
N VAL A 12 -20.70 -20.22 -8.42
CA VAL A 12 -20.14 -19.42 -7.34
C VAL A 12 -19.37 -18.30 -8.03
N THR A 13 -19.87 -17.07 -7.92
CA THR A 13 -19.16 -15.89 -8.42
C THR A 13 -17.77 -15.84 -7.79
N PRO A 14 -16.69 -15.72 -8.60
CA PRO A 14 -15.33 -15.66 -8.06
C PRO A 14 -15.18 -14.54 -7.04
N VAL A 15 -14.45 -14.82 -5.96
CA VAL A 15 -14.24 -13.84 -4.89
C VAL A 15 -13.26 -12.78 -5.37
N SER A 16 -13.68 -11.51 -5.36
CA SER A 16 -12.82 -10.40 -5.77
C SER A 16 -11.77 -10.07 -4.68
N LEU A 17 -10.49 -10.27 -5.02
CA LEU A 17 -9.34 -9.95 -4.17
C LEU A 17 -8.78 -8.53 -4.40
N ARG A 18 -9.36 -7.76 -5.33
CA ARG A 18 -8.85 -6.45 -5.73
C ARG A 18 -8.83 -5.44 -4.61
N LEU A 19 -9.99 -5.20 -3.99
CA LEU A 19 -10.11 -4.23 -2.89
C LEU A 19 -9.23 -4.59 -1.69
N PRO A 20 -9.32 -5.80 -1.09
CA PRO A 20 -8.45 -6.11 0.04
C PRO A 20 -6.97 -6.08 -0.34
N GLY A 21 -6.60 -6.50 -1.55
CA GLY A 21 -5.23 -6.41 -2.04
C GLY A 21 -4.73 -4.96 -2.10
N ILE A 22 -5.48 -4.05 -2.72
CA ILE A 22 -5.09 -2.62 -2.82
C ILE A 22 -4.95 -2.00 -1.43
N VAL A 23 -5.92 -2.22 -0.54
CA VAL A 23 -5.92 -1.63 0.81
C VAL A 23 -4.75 -2.18 1.65
N LEU A 24 -4.47 -3.49 1.56
CA LEU A 24 -3.28 -4.08 2.17
C LEU A 24 -2.00 -3.49 1.60
N GLY A 25 -1.93 -3.33 0.27
CA GLY A 25 -0.80 -2.73 -0.42
C GLY A 25 -0.46 -1.32 0.04
N VAL A 26 -1.48 -0.47 0.18
CA VAL A 26 -1.33 0.90 0.69
C VAL A 26 -0.75 0.87 2.11
N GLY A 27 -1.35 0.08 3.01
CA GLY A 27 -0.89 0.02 4.40
C GLY A 27 0.50 -0.58 4.56
N LEU A 28 0.81 -1.67 3.83
CA LEU A 28 2.14 -2.30 3.86
C LEU A 28 3.21 -1.41 3.23
N GLY A 29 2.90 -0.73 2.12
CA GLY A 29 3.82 0.21 1.49
C GLY A 29 4.17 1.38 2.40
N GLY A 30 3.16 1.98 3.04
CA GLY A 30 3.36 3.03 4.03
C GLY A 30 4.13 2.55 5.26
N PHE A 31 3.92 1.31 5.73
CA PHE A 31 4.77 0.75 6.79
C PHE A 31 6.22 0.59 6.37
N VAL A 32 6.49 0.11 5.15
CA VAL A 32 7.87 -0.03 4.68
C VAL A 32 8.53 1.34 4.57
N ASP A 33 7.83 2.34 4.07
CA ASP A 33 8.30 3.73 4.04
C ASP A 33 8.62 4.24 5.45
N GLY A 34 7.64 4.18 6.37
CA GLY A 34 7.80 4.69 7.73
C GLY A 34 8.87 3.96 8.55
N ILE A 35 8.97 2.64 8.43
CA ILE A 35 9.97 1.86 9.15
C ILE A 35 11.35 2.06 8.53
N LEU A 36 11.50 1.86 7.21
CA LEU A 36 12.82 1.90 6.58
C LEU A 36 13.32 3.33 6.46
N LEU A 37 12.52 4.25 5.92
CA LEU A 37 12.97 5.59 5.57
C LEU A 37 12.87 6.57 6.75
N HIS A 38 11.81 6.51 7.57
CA HIS A 38 11.69 7.42 8.72
C HIS A 38 12.46 6.95 9.95
N GLN A 39 12.42 5.64 10.26
CA GLN A 39 12.95 5.17 11.55
C GLN A 39 14.36 4.58 11.46
N LEU A 40 14.61 3.68 10.49
CA LEU A 40 15.93 3.03 10.37
C LEU A 40 16.95 3.94 9.71
N LEU A 41 16.61 4.51 8.56
CA LEU A 41 17.51 5.36 7.78
C LEU A 41 17.42 6.84 8.19
N GLN A 42 16.28 7.25 8.74
CA GLN A 42 16.02 8.63 9.16
C GLN A 42 16.29 9.65 8.04
N TRP A 43 15.99 9.27 6.80
CA TRP A 43 16.20 10.13 5.63
C TRP A 43 15.22 11.29 5.62
N HIS A 44 14.00 11.03 6.07
CA HIS A 44 12.92 11.99 6.16
C HIS A 44 11.91 11.54 7.22
N HIS A 45 11.12 12.49 7.69
CA HIS A 45 9.96 12.31 8.58
C HIS A 45 8.81 13.18 8.08
N MET A 46 7.60 12.93 8.59
CA MET A 46 6.36 13.61 8.19
C MET A 46 6.43 15.15 8.07
N LEU A 47 7.21 15.81 8.93
CA LEU A 47 7.35 17.28 8.94
C LEU A 47 8.80 17.76 8.75
N SER A 48 9.67 16.89 8.24
CA SER A 48 11.10 17.17 8.10
C SER A 48 11.47 18.11 6.95
N SER A 49 10.52 18.36 6.03
CA SER A 49 10.72 19.15 4.80
C SER A 49 9.81 20.39 4.71
N THR A 50 9.19 20.79 5.83
CA THR A 50 8.30 21.96 5.89
C THR A 50 9.04 23.31 5.97
N ASP A 51 10.33 23.35 5.69
CA ASP A 51 11.11 24.60 5.58
C ASP A 51 10.87 25.34 4.26
N SER A 52 10.30 24.64 3.26
CA SER A 52 10.00 25.17 1.93
C SER A 52 8.63 24.75 1.39
N ASP A 53 7.71 24.37 2.28
CA ASP A 53 6.37 23.93 1.87
C ASP A 53 5.50 25.05 1.31
N ARG A 54 4.40 24.67 0.65
CA ARG A 54 3.50 25.60 -0.06
C ARG A 54 2.23 25.97 0.70
N ILE A 55 2.06 25.51 1.94
CA ILE A 55 0.84 25.68 2.72
C ILE A 55 1.07 26.32 4.11
N GLY A 56 2.31 26.68 4.44
CA GLY A 56 2.68 27.37 5.66
C GLY A 56 2.70 26.47 6.89
N VAL A 57 3.07 25.20 6.74
CA VAL A 57 3.24 24.32 7.90
C VAL A 57 4.43 24.79 8.73
N ARG A 58 4.35 24.66 10.05
CA ARG A 58 5.49 24.98 10.91
C ARG A 58 6.64 24.01 10.62
N TYR A 59 7.84 24.56 10.43
CA TYR A 59 9.05 23.75 10.31
C TYR A 59 9.51 23.15 11.65
N TYR A 60 9.74 21.84 11.65
CA TYR A 60 10.28 21.09 12.78
C TYR A 60 11.60 20.44 12.41
N ASN A 61 12.71 21.11 12.73
CA ASN A 61 14.06 20.66 12.40
C ASN A 61 14.36 19.28 13.02
N PRO A 62 14.53 18.21 12.22
CA PRO A 62 14.76 16.85 12.71
C PRO A 62 16.15 16.65 13.34
N ARG A 63 17.00 17.69 13.38
CA ARG A 63 18.30 17.68 14.08
C ARG A 63 18.24 18.22 15.52
N THR A 64 17.05 18.59 15.99
CA THR A 64 16.83 19.03 17.38
C THR A 64 15.94 18.03 18.11
N VAL A 65 16.09 17.91 19.43
CA VAL A 65 15.27 16.99 20.24
C VAL A 65 13.78 17.29 20.07
N SER A 66 13.38 18.56 20.22
CA SER A 66 11.97 18.96 20.06
C SER A 66 11.43 18.71 18.66
N GLY A 67 12.27 18.82 17.63
CA GLY A 67 11.87 18.53 16.26
C GLY A 67 11.70 17.03 16.02
N LEU A 68 12.60 16.20 16.57
CA LEU A 68 12.47 14.74 16.54
C LEU A 68 11.24 14.25 17.31
N GLU A 69 10.94 14.82 18.48
CA GLU A 69 9.72 14.49 19.24
C GLU A 69 8.46 14.76 18.40
N MET A 70 8.38 15.92 17.74
CA MET A 70 7.24 16.24 16.89
C MET A 70 7.15 15.32 15.66
N ASN A 71 8.27 15.10 14.98
CA ASN A 71 8.31 14.20 13.82
C ASN A 71 7.95 12.76 14.22
N THR A 72 8.41 12.28 15.38
CA THR A 72 8.06 10.95 15.92
C THR A 72 6.55 10.82 16.16
N VAL A 73 5.89 11.87 16.66
CA VAL A 73 4.44 11.88 16.83
C VAL A 73 3.73 11.76 15.48
N TRP A 74 4.13 12.55 14.49
CA TRP A 74 3.48 12.54 13.17
C TRP A 74 3.78 11.27 12.37
N ASP A 75 5.00 10.73 12.47
CA ASP A 75 5.32 9.40 11.97
C ASP A 75 4.42 8.37 12.66
N GLY A 76 4.20 8.46 13.98
CA GLY A 76 3.28 7.61 14.72
C GLY A 76 1.83 7.68 14.22
N VAL A 77 1.33 8.89 13.91
CA VAL A 77 0.01 9.10 13.29
C VAL A 77 -0.05 8.45 11.91
N PHE A 78 0.97 8.65 11.08
CA PHE A 78 1.09 8.00 9.78
C PHE A 78 1.08 6.46 9.89
N HIS A 79 1.85 5.91 10.83
CA HIS A 79 1.88 4.47 11.11
C HIS A 79 0.52 3.96 11.60
N ALA A 80 -0.21 4.73 12.40
CA ALA A 80 -1.55 4.36 12.84
C ALA A 80 -2.54 4.27 11.65
N VAL A 81 -2.46 5.20 10.70
CA VAL A 81 -3.25 5.14 9.46
C VAL A 81 -2.86 3.91 8.62
N CYS A 82 -1.56 3.64 8.46
CA CYS A 82 -1.07 2.45 7.77
C CYS A 82 -1.55 1.15 8.44
N TRP A 83 -1.51 1.10 9.78
CA TRP A 83 -2.00 -0.01 10.57
C TRP A 83 -3.50 -0.26 10.36
N LEU A 84 -4.30 0.80 10.43
CA LEU A 84 -5.75 0.71 10.16
C LEU A 84 -6.03 0.23 8.74
N ALA A 85 -5.28 0.71 7.74
CA ALA A 85 -5.38 0.22 6.37
C ALA A 85 -5.09 -1.28 6.29
N VAL A 86 -4.01 -1.77 6.92
CA VAL A 86 -3.73 -3.22 6.97
C VAL A 86 -4.87 -3.99 7.65
N LEU A 87 -5.36 -3.53 8.81
CA LEU A 87 -6.47 -4.18 9.51
C LEU A 87 -7.75 -4.24 8.66
N ILE A 88 -8.10 -3.15 7.98
CA ILE A 88 -9.27 -3.08 7.09
C ILE A 88 -9.08 -4.01 5.90
N GLY A 89 -7.89 -4.01 5.29
CA GLY A 89 -7.55 -4.91 4.18
C GLY A 89 -7.68 -6.38 4.57
N LEU A 90 -7.16 -6.75 5.75
CA LEU A 90 -7.31 -8.10 6.32
C LEU A 90 -8.77 -8.43 6.65
N ALA A 91 -9.54 -7.50 7.23
CA ALA A 91 -10.95 -7.70 7.55
C ALA A 91 -11.81 -7.92 6.29
N ILE A 92 -11.57 -7.14 5.24
CA ILE A 92 -12.22 -7.31 3.94
C ILE A 92 -11.82 -8.65 3.32
N LEU A 93 -10.54 -9.02 3.38
CA LEU A 93 -10.07 -10.31 2.86
C LEU A 93 -10.71 -11.48 3.61
N TYR A 94 -10.74 -11.40 4.95
CA TYR A 94 -11.29 -12.41 5.84
C TYR A 94 -12.80 -12.59 5.65
N SER A 95 -13.56 -11.49 5.47
CA SER A 95 -15.00 -11.57 5.22
C SER A 95 -15.34 -12.18 3.85
N ARG A 96 -14.44 -12.05 2.87
CA ARG A 96 -14.63 -12.57 1.51
C ARG A 96 -14.14 -14.01 1.33
N VAL A 97 -13.08 -14.42 2.04
CA VAL A 97 -12.46 -15.74 1.91
C VAL A 97 -12.88 -16.65 3.06
N THR A 98 -13.97 -17.39 2.85
CA THR A 98 -14.60 -18.23 3.88
C THR A 98 -14.14 -19.69 3.86
N ARG A 99 -13.52 -20.14 2.76
CA ARG A 99 -12.98 -21.50 2.57
C ARG A 99 -11.55 -21.43 2.02
N ASP A 100 -10.76 -22.49 2.24
CA ASP A 100 -9.37 -22.63 1.78
C ASP A 100 -8.49 -21.39 2.01
N ARG A 101 -8.62 -20.78 3.19
CA ARG A 101 -7.97 -19.51 3.54
C ARG A 101 -6.46 -19.48 3.34
N ARG A 102 -5.77 -20.62 3.41
CA ARG A 102 -4.33 -20.69 3.15
C ARG A 102 -3.98 -20.44 1.67
N ARG A 103 -4.86 -20.86 0.75
CA ARG A 103 -4.64 -20.77 -0.70
C ARG A 103 -4.69 -19.34 -1.23
N VAL A 104 -5.36 -18.43 -0.52
CA VAL A 104 -5.40 -17.03 -0.94
C VAL A 104 -4.01 -16.38 -0.94
N TRP A 105 -3.13 -16.82 -0.04
CA TRP A 105 -1.76 -16.29 0.09
C TRP A 105 -0.81 -16.76 -1.01
N THR A 106 -1.17 -17.80 -1.77
CA THR A 106 -0.42 -18.21 -2.97
C THR A 106 -1.00 -17.59 -4.26
N SER A 107 -2.09 -16.80 -4.14
CA SER A 107 -2.75 -16.18 -5.27
C SER A 107 -1.91 -15.03 -5.85
N ARG A 108 -1.53 -15.17 -7.12
CA ARG A 108 -0.94 -14.09 -7.93
C ARG A 108 -1.86 -12.86 -7.99
N VAL A 109 -3.17 -13.09 -7.94
CA VAL A 109 -4.16 -12.00 -7.97
C VAL A 109 -4.07 -11.15 -6.70
N LEU A 110 -3.97 -11.77 -5.52
CA LEU A 110 -3.82 -11.03 -4.25
C LEU A 110 -2.53 -10.21 -4.25
N TRP A 111 -1.39 -10.86 -4.50
CA TRP A 111 -0.09 -10.19 -4.47
C TRP A 111 0.05 -9.12 -5.55
N GLY A 112 -0.54 -9.33 -6.73
CA GLY A 112 -0.60 -8.30 -7.76
C GLY A 112 -1.33 -7.04 -7.29
N TRP A 113 -2.48 -7.20 -6.62
CA TRP A 113 -3.20 -6.06 -6.06
C TRP A 113 -2.53 -5.44 -4.83
N ILE A 114 -1.79 -6.20 -4.03
CA ILE A 114 -0.93 -5.65 -2.96
C ILE A 114 0.18 -4.77 -3.54
N LEU A 115 0.91 -5.25 -4.55
CA LEU A 115 1.93 -4.45 -5.23
C LEU A 115 1.31 -3.20 -5.88
N ALA A 116 0.15 -3.34 -6.51
CA ALA A 116 -0.56 -2.21 -7.09
C ALA A 116 -1.00 -1.19 -6.03
N GLY A 117 -1.48 -1.64 -4.87
CA GLY A 117 -1.84 -0.79 -3.75
C GLY A 117 -0.66 -0.01 -3.19
N TRP A 118 0.50 -0.66 -3.06
CA TRP A 118 1.75 0.02 -2.69
C TRP A 118 2.12 1.08 -3.74
N GLY A 119 2.09 0.72 -5.03
CA GLY A 119 2.34 1.68 -6.11
C GLY A 119 1.42 2.90 -6.06
N ILE A 120 0.13 2.69 -5.77
CA ILE A 120 -0.84 3.79 -5.57
C ILE A 120 -0.44 4.66 -4.38
N PHE A 121 -0.05 4.07 -3.24
CA PHE A 121 0.43 4.82 -2.09
C PHE A 121 1.60 5.74 -2.48
N ASN A 122 2.65 5.19 -3.10
CA ASN A 122 3.81 5.99 -3.53
C ASN A 122 3.44 7.11 -4.50
N LEU A 123 2.53 6.85 -5.44
CA LEU A 123 2.14 7.86 -6.42
C LEU A 123 1.31 8.97 -5.79
N VAL A 124 0.37 8.63 -4.90
CA VAL A 124 -0.48 9.61 -4.23
C VAL A 124 0.35 10.45 -3.27
N GLU A 125 1.13 9.82 -2.40
CA GLU A 125 2.00 10.49 -1.44
C GLU A 125 3.06 11.33 -2.17
N GLY A 126 3.78 10.77 -3.15
CA GLY A 126 4.79 11.52 -3.88
C GLY A 126 4.22 12.70 -4.69
N VAL A 127 3.04 12.57 -5.31
CA VAL A 127 2.43 13.69 -6.04
C VAL A 127 1.92 14.75 -5.07
N LEU A 128 1.18 14.35 -4.04
CA LEU A 128 0.56 15.31 -3.12
C LEU A 128 1.62 15.92 -2.20
N ASP A 129 2.33 15.11 -1.44
CA ASP A 129 3.14 15.55 -0.32
C ASP A 129 4.53 16.05 -0.76
N HIS A 130 5.14 15.42 -1.78
CA HIS A 130 6.44 15.87 -2.30
C HIS A 130 6.32 17.01 -3.31
N HIS A 131 5.37 16.90 -4.26
CA HIS A 131 5.33 17.82 -5.39
C HIS A 131 4.30 18.93 -5.29
N ILE A 132 3.10 18.69 -4.76
CA ILE A 132 2.07 19.73 -4.64
C ILE A 132 2.28 20.52 -3.36
N LEU A 133 2.35 19.85 -2.22
CA LEU A 133 2.48 20.46 -0.90
C LEU A 133 3.95 20.76 -0.55
N ALA A 134 4.88 19.91 -0.99
CA ALA A 134 6.31 19.96 -0.66
C ALA A 134 6.56 19.97 0.87
N ILE A 135 5.78 19.18 1.61
CA ILE A 135 5.90 19.03 3.07
C ILE A 135 6.79 17.85 3.45
N HIS A 136 7.03 16.94 2.51
CA HIS A 136 7.68 15.66 2.71
C HIS A 136 8.54 15.40 1.48
N HIS A 137 9.85 15.22 1.60
CA HIS A 137 10.71 14.85 0.48
C HIS A 137 11.41 13.53 0.83
N VAL A 138 11.61 12.66 -0.15
CA VAL A 138 12.23 11.33 0.09
C VAL A 138 13.61 11.45 0.72
N HIS A 139 14.37 12.46 0.30
CA HIS A 139 15.64 12.80 0.90
C HIS A 139 15.88 14.30 0.73
N ALA A 140 15.86 15.02 1.85
CA ALA A 140 16.08 16.46 1.85
C ALA A 140 17.51 16.82 1.42
N GLY A 141 17.67 18.01 0.82
CA GLY A 141 18.97 18.56 0.43
C GLY A 141 19.24 18.50 -1.08
N PRO A 142 20.53 18.49 -1.50
CA PRO A 142 20.87 18.50 -2.91
C PRO A 142 20.19 17.35 -3.66
N HIS A 143 19.61 17.66 -4.82
CA HIS A 143 18.96 16.68 -5.70
C HIS A 143 17.66 16.05 -5.15
N GLN A 144 16.99 16.63 -4.14
CA GLN A 144 15.72 16.11 -3.60
C GLN A 144 14.68 15.80 -4.70
N LEU A 145 14.59 16.64 -5.74
CA LEU A 145 13.70 16.42 -6.89
C LEU A 145 13.93 15.06 -7.57
N TRP A 146 15.19 14.62 -7.70
CA TRP A 146 15.51 13.34 -8.35
C TRP A 146 15.16 12.16 -7.46
N TRP A 147 15.25 12.30 -6.13
CA TRP A 147 14.77 11.30 -5.19
C TRP A 147 13.26 11.15 -5.26
N ASP A 148 12.53 12.28 -5.30
CA ASP A 148 11.06 12.27 -5.43
C ASP A 148 10.61 11.66 -6.77
N ILE A 149 11.28 11.99 -7.87
CA ILE A 149 11.03 11.38 -9.18
C ILE A 149 11.31 9.87 -9.13
N GLY A 150 12.40 9.44 -8.51
CA GLY A 150 12.72 8.02 -8.33
C GLY A 150 11.62 7.27 -7.58
N PHE A 151 11.07 7.89 -6.54
CA PHE A 151 9.95 7.34 -5.76
C PHE A 151 8.66 7.23 -6.57
N LEU A 152 8.33 8.23 -7.39
CA LEU A 152 7.20 8.16 -8.33
C LEU A 152 7.39 7.08 -9.40
N VAL A 153 8.59 6.95 -9.97
CA VAL A 153 8.91 5.92 -10.96
C VAL A 153 8.75 4.54 -10.35
N LEU A 154 9.27 4.33 -9.13
CA LEU A 154 9.07 3.08 -8.39
C LEU A 154 7.58 2.80 -8.16
N GLY A 155 6.80 3.82 -7.76
CA GLY A 155 5.35 3.71 -7.60
C GLY A 155 4.64 3.28 -8.89
N ALA A 156 4.99 3.89 -10.03
CA ALA A 156 4.45 3.53 -11.34
C ALA A 156 4.81 2.09 -11.76
N LEU A 157 6.05 1.66 -11.50
CA LEU A 157 6.50 0.28 -11.76
C LEU A 157 5.77 -0.73 -10.88
N LEU A 158 5.58 -0.44 -9.60
CA LEU A 158 4.80 -1.28 -8.67
C LEU A 158 3.34 -1.37 -9.10
N LEU A 159 2.73 -0.25 -9.51
CA LEU A 159 1.36 -0.21 -10.00
C LEU A 159 1.18 -1.03 -11.28
N ALA A 160 2.00 -0.78 -12.29
CA ALA A 160 1.94 -1.49 -13.57
C ALA A 160 2.27 -2.97 -13.41
N GLY A 161 3.36 -3.30 -12.71
CA GLY A 161 3.79 -4.66 -12.45
C GLY A 161 2.78 -5.45 -11.62
N GLY A 162 2.22 -4.83 -10.57
CA GLY A 162 1.17 -5.41 -9.74
C GLY A 162 -0.11 -5.68 -10.54
N TYR A 163 -0.53 -4.72 -11.38
CA TYR A 163 -1.69 -4.90 -12.26
C TYR A 163 -1.49 -6.06 -13.26
N LEU A 164 -0.33 -6.13 -13.93
CA LEU A 164 0.01 -7.21 -14.86
C LEU A 164 0.07 -8.56 -14.15
N LEU A 165 0.67 -8.61 -12.95
CA LEU A 165 0.72 -9.82 -12.12
C LEU A 165 -0.70 -10.28 -11.77
N ALA A 166 -1.57 -9.36 -11.36
CA ALA A 166 -2.95 -9.67 -11.02
C ALA A 166 -3.74 -10.23 -12.21
N ARG A 167 -3.52 -9.71 -13.42
CA ARG A 167 -4.16 -10.22 -14.65
C ARG A 167 -3.62 -11.58 -15.10
N SER A 168 -2.38 -11.91 -14.77
CA SER A 168 -1.78 -13.22 -15.09
C SER A 168 -2.30 -14.37 -14.21
N GLY A 169 -2.98 -14.05 -13.11
CA GLY A 169 -3.52 -15.03 -12.17
C GLY A 169 -4.92 -15.52 -12.56
N ARG A 170 -5.23 -16.77 -12.21
CA ARG A 170 -6.61 -17.27 -12.24
C ARG A 170 -7.43 -16.59 -11.15
N SER A 171 -8.69 -16.26 -11.45
CA SER A 171 -9.65 -15.77 -10.46
C SER A 171 -9.72 -16.73 -9.28
N PHE A 172 -9.77 -16.21 -8.07
CA PHE A 172 -9.81 -17.05 -6.87
C PHE A 172 -11.21 -17.63 -6.66
N ASP A 173 -11.34 -18.95 -6.84
CA ASP A 173 -12.54 -19.72 -6.54
C ASP A 173 -12.33 -20.57 -5.28
N PRO A 174 -12.94 -20.24 -4.13
CA PRO A 174 -12.80 -21.00 -2.89
C PRO A 174 -13.29 -22.46 -2.96
N ALA A 175 -14.05 -22.84 -4.00
CA ALA A 175 -14.61 -24.18 -4.16
C ALA A 175 -13.80 -25.08 -5.11
N GLU A 176 -12.82 -24.54 -5.82
CA GLU A 176 -11.95 -25.31 -6.72
C GLU A 176 -10.99 -26.16 -5.88
N THR A 177 -11.27 -27.46 -5.74
CA THR A 177 -10.36 -28.41 -5.08
C THR A 177 -9.07 -28.54 -5.90
N SER A 178 -7.92 -28.42 -5.25
CA SER A 178 -6.63 -28.75 -5.87
C SER A 178 -6.63 -30.22 -6.28
N ALA A 179 -6.67 -30.46 -7.60
CA ALA A 179 -6.39 -31.76 -8.19
C ALA A 179 -4.92 -32.16 -7.97
#